data_AF-A0A2U1TJH4-F1
#
_entry.id   AF-A0A2U1TJH4-F1
#
_cell.length_a   1.000
_cell.length_b   1.000
_cell.length_c   1.000
_cell.angle_alpha   90.00
_cell.angle_beta   90.00
_cell.angle_gamma   90.00
#
_symmetry.space_group_name_H-M   'P 1'
#
loop_
_entity.id
_entity.type
_entity.pdbx_description
1 polymer ?
#
loop_
_entity_poly.entity_id
_entity_poly.type
_entity_poly.pdbx_seq_one_letter_code
_entity_poly.pdbx_strand_id
1 'polypeptide(L)'
;MKSLYIIAIASLMLTSPGGGQAASFSCEKATSQQEKLICQSPLLGQLDEELSQEWKTSRAFLTSYDNSAPQEKALNQFQRSWLGSRDLCKDEDCLRQRYQQQLNRLRYLNQIAQHALPAPITPVKTAACFHGSFSYVYTMQKLSDEEYRNLGEYFREMYDQKAPYHAVSLEMTNQRGKIEGGGSIAFRYGNKLDDVAFSARQMNETQAIGKSEGSFEGQVKILLTCIDDDHMQIATFDSAGETYLFNYLMVREKT
;
A
#
# COMPACT_ATOMS: atom_id res chain seq x y z
N MET A 1 -14.83 15.23 -82.00
CA MET A 1 -13.92 14.37 -81.22
C MET A 1 -13.36 15.17 -80.06
N LYS A 2 -13.66 14.72 -78.84
CA LYS A 2 -12.97 14.89 -77.54
C LYS A 2 -12.92 16.30 -76.89
N SER A 3 -13.52 16.32 -75.71
CA SER A 3 -13.93 17.41 -74.82
C SER A 3 -12.82 18.27 -74.23
N LEU A 4 -13.16 19.54 -73.95
CA LEU A 4 -12.51 20.39 -72.97
C LEU A 4 -12.69 19.80 -71.56
N TYR A 5 -11.61 19.70 -70.79
CA TYR A 5 -11.65 19.35 -69.37
C TYR A 5 -11.48 20.61 -68.52
N ILE A 6 -12.56 21.01 -67.85
CA ILE A 6 -12.57 21.97 -66.76
C ILE A 6 -11.90 21.29 -65.57
N ILE A 7 -10.71 21.77 -65.16
CA ILE A 7 -10.06 21.31 -63.94
C ILE A 7 -10.76 22.01 -62.77
N ALA A 8 -11.73 21.30 -62.16
CA ALA A 8 -12.32 21.70 -60.89
C ALA A 8 -11.29 21.46 -59.77
N ILE A 9 -10.84 22.54 -59.12
CA ILE A 9 -10.04 22.45 -57.89
C ILE A 9 -10.99 21.98 -56.80
N ALA A 10 -10.99 20.67 -56.54
CA ALA A 10 -11.69 20.08 -55.42
C ALA A 10 -10.92 20.43 -54.14
N SER A 11 -11.44 21.40 -53.38
CA SER A 11 -11.01 21.72 -52.03
C SER A 11 -11.18 20.48 -51.14
N LEU A 12 -10.10 19.75 -50.93
CA LEU A 12 -10.03 18.65 -50.00
C LEU A 12 -10.07 19.24 -48.58
N MET A 13 -11.28 19.32 -48.02
CA MET A 13 -11.49 19.56 -46.60
C MET A 13 -10.81 18.42 -45.85
N LEU A 14 -9.62 18.69 -45.28
CA LEU A 14 -9.04 17.83 -44.26
C LEU A 14 -9.98 17.88 -43.05
N THR A 15 -10.96 16.99 -43.02
CA THR A 15 -11.64 16.62 -41.78
C THR A 15 -10.56 15.97 -40.91
N SER A 16 -10.02 16.73 -39.96
CA SER A 16 -9.22 16.17 -38.89
C SER A 16 -9.98 14.97 -38.32
N PRO A 17 -9.40 13.76 -38.31
CA PRO A 17 -9.96 12.71 -37.48
C PRO A 17 -9.88 13.25 -36.06
N GLY A 18 -11.04 13.51 -35.45
CA GLY A 18 -11.12 13.73 -34.02
C GLY A 18 -10.61 12.45 -33.37
N GLY A 19 -9.29 12.38 -33.17
CA GLY A 19 -8.65 11.34 -32.38
C GLY A 19 -9.28 11.46 -31.02
N GLY A 20 -10.22 10.58 -30.72
CA GLY A 20 -10.80 10.48 -29.38
C GLY A 20 -9.63 10.38 -28.43
N GLN A 21 -9.46 11.41 -27.60
CA GLN A 21 -8.47 11.36 -26.54
C GLN A 21 -8.81 10.15 -25.69
N ALA A 22 -7.84 9.27 -25.53
CA ALA A 22 -8.01 7.98 -24.88
C ALA A 22 -8.36 8.25 -23.41
N ALA A 23 -9.59 7.94 -23.02
CA ALA A 23 -10.13 8.06 -21.67
C ALA A 23 -10.80 6.73 -21.33
N SER A 24 -10.94 6.42 -20.05
CA SER A 24 -11.51 5.14 -19.61
C SER A 24 -13.02 5.01 -19.88
N PHE A 25 -13.64 6.05 -20.44
CA PHE A 25 -15.04 6.13 -20.85
C PHE A 25 -15.18 6.72 -22.27
N SER A 26 -16.36 6.58 -22.86
CA SER A 26 -16.64 7.14 -24.19
C SER A 26 -16.83 8.66 -24.12
N CYS A 27 -15.93 9.40 -24.75
CA CYS A 27 -15.99 10.86 -24.79
C CYS A 27 -17.24 11.44 -25.47
N GLU A 28 -17.85 10.69 -26.38
CA GLU A 28 -19.15 11.06 -26.99
C GLU A 28 -20.28 11.08 -25.96
N LYS A 29 -20.13 10.33 -24.86
CA LYS A 29 -21.10 10.23 -23.77
C LYS A 29 -20.77 11.12 -22.57
N ALA A 30 -19.75 11.98 -22.69
CA ALA A 30 -19.35 12.91 -21.63
C ALA A 30 -20.49 13.90 -21.33
N THR A 31 -21.01 13.86 -20.11
CA THR A 31 -22.13 14.73 -19.67
C THR A 31 -21.64 15.81 -18.71
N SER A 32 -20.72 15.48 -17.80
CA SER A 32 -20.21 16.44 -16.81
C SER A 32 -19.15 17.37 -17.41
N GLN A 33 -18.95 18.53 -16.77
CA GLN A 33 -17.89 19.45 -17.16
C GLN A 33 -16.51 18.79 -17.05
N GLN A 34 -16.31 17.96 -16.03
CA GLN A 34 -15.05 17.27 -15.77
C GLN A 34 -14.79 16.19 -16.82
N GLU A 35 -15.80 15.41 -17.20
CA GLU A 35 -15.69 14.43 -18.29
C GLU A 35 -15.32 15.09 -19.62
N LYS A 36 -15.91 16.26 -19.92
CA LYS A 36 -15.57 17.04 -21.12
C LYS A 36 -14.12 17.55 -21.07
N LEU A 37 -13.67 18.04 -19.91
CA LEU A 37 -12.27 18.45 -19.71
C LEU A 37 -11.30 17.28 -19.89
N ILE A 38 -11.61 16.10 -19.34
CA ILE A 38 -10.83 14.88 -19.52
C ILE A 38 -10.72 14.53 -21.01
N CYS A 39 -11.84 14.59 -21.73
CA CYS A 39 -11.88 14.28 -23.16
C CYS A 39 -11.20 15.31 -24.07
N GLN A 40 -10.98 16.54 -23.58
CA GLN A 40 -10.31 17.60 -24.34
C GLN A 40 -8.81 17.67 -24.07
N SER A 41 -8.35 17.11 -22.94
CA SER A 41 -6.94 17.08 -22.56
C SER A 41 -6.35 15.67 -22.73
N PRO A 42 -5.36 15.49 -23.64
CA PRO A 42 -4.63 14.23 -23.77
C PRO A 42 -4.03 13.72 -22.46
N LEU A 43 -3.50 14.66 -21.65
CA LEU A 43 -2.90 14.34 -20.37
C LEU A 43 -3.94 13.78 -19.38
N LEU A 44 -5.10 14.44 -19.28
CA LEU A 44 -6.16 13.98 -18.38
C LEU A 44 -6.76 12.64 -18.84
N GLY A 45 -6.91 12.45 -20.16
CA GLY A 45 -7.33 11.18 -20.73
C GLY A 45 -6.39 10.03 -20.34
N GLN A 46 -5.08 10.21 -20.55
CA GLN A 46 -4.08 9.22 -20.16
C GLN A 46 -4.12 8.91 -18.66
N LEU A 47 -4.21 9.94 -17.81
CA LEU A 47 -4.30 9.76 -16.35
C LEU A 47 -5.57 8.99 -15.94
N ASP A 48 -6.67 9.18 -16.67
CA ASP A 48 -7.92 8.45 -16.46
C ASP A 48 -7.82 6.98 -16.85
N GLU A 49 -7.14 6.67 -17.96
CA GLU A 49 -6.85 5.29 -18.36
C GLU A 49 -5.93 4.58 -17.37
N GLU A 50 -4.83 5.21 -16.98
CA GLU A 50 -3.92 4.67 -15.97
C GLU A 50 -4.67 4.37 -14.67
N LEU A 51 -5.51 5.29 -14.21
CA LEU A 51 -6.28 5.12 -12.98
C LEU A 51 -7.27 3.97 -13.09
N SER A 52 -7.92 3.82 -14.25
CA SER A 52 -8.81 2.69 -14.54
C SER A 52 -8.07 1.34 -14.51
N GLN A 53 -6.83 1.29 -15.01
CA GLN A 53 -6.00 0.09 -14.95
C GLN A 53 -5.62 -0.25 -13.50
N GLU A 54 -5.11 0.72 -12.74
CA GLU A 54 -4.73 0.50 -11.34
C GLU A 54 -5.94 0.08 -10.49
N TRP A 55 -7.10 0.70 -10.72
CA TRP A 55 -8.35 0.31 -10.07
C TRP A 55 -8.74 -1.16 -10.35
N LYS A 56 -8.64 -1.60 -11.61
CA LYS A 56 -8.92 -3.00 -11.99
C LYS A 56 -7.96 -3.97 -11.29
N THR A 57 -6.68 -3.62 -11.22
CA THR A 57 -5.67 -4.39 -10.48
C THR A 57 -6.03 -4.51 -9.00
N SER A 58 -6.40 -3.40 -8.35
CA SER A 58 -6.78 -3.40 -6.93
C SER A 58 -8.01 -4.27 -6.69
N ARG A 59 -9.01 -4.18 -7.57
CA ARG A 59 -10.24 -4.97 -7.46
C ARG A 59 -9.95 -6.45 -7.64
N ALA A 60 -9.20 -6.82 -8.68
CA ALA A 60 -8.88 -8.22 -8.98
C ALA A 60 -8.21 -8.93 -7.80
N PHE A 61 -7.27 -8.24 -7.14
CA PHE A 61 -6.63 -8.75 -5.93
C PHE A 61 -7.59 -8.82 -4.74
N LEU A 62 -8.32 -7.75 -4.44
CA LEU A 62 -9.17 -7.73 -3.25
C LEU A 62 -10.34 -8.73 -3.33
N THR A 63 -10.77 -9.10 -4.54
CA THR A 63 -11.83 -10.09 -4.76
C THR A 63 -11.33 -11.51 -5.01
N SER A 64 -10.02 -11.79 -4.94
CA SER A 64 -9.49 -13.13 -5.24
C SER A 64 -9.61 -14.14 -4.10
N TYR A 65 -10.10 -13.72 -2.93
CA TYR A 65 -10.19 -14.54 -1.71
C TYR A 65 -11.65 -14.82 -1.32
N ASP A 66 -11.87 -15.95 -0.63
CA ASP A 66 -13.16 -16.28 -0.04
C ASP A 66 -13.59 -15.21 0.99
N ASN A 67 -14.88 -14.87 1.03
CA ASN A 67 -15.47 -13.84 1.90
C ASN A 67 -14.92 -12.41 1.69
N SER A 68 -14.46 -12.08 0.48
CA SER A 68 -13.91 -10.74 0.11
C SER A 68 -14.94 -9.59 -0.02
N ALA A 69 -16.23 -9.86 0.20
CA ALA A 69 -17.30 -8.87 0.03
C ALA A 69 -17.10 -7.56 0.85
N PRO A 70 -16.62 -7.59 2.10
CA PRO A 70 -16.32 -6.36 2.85
C PRO A 70 -15.22 -5.51 2.21
N GLN A 71 -14.16 -6.13 1.70
CA GLN A 71 -13.02 -5.47 1.07
C GLN A 71 -13.43 -4.84 -0.26
N GLU A 72 -14.21 -5.55 -1.07
CA GLU A 72 -14.77 -5.00 -2.30
C GLU A 72 -15.66 -3.78 -2.03
N LYS A 73 -16.52 -3.85 -1.00
CA LYS A 73 -17.36 -2.73 -0.59
C LYS A 73 -16.53 -1.50 -0.17
N ALA A 74 -15.48 -1.72 0.62
CA ALA A 74 -14.57 -0.65 1.06
C ALA A 74 -13.83 -0.01 -0.12
N LEU A 75 -13.29 -0.82 -1.03
CA LEU A 75 -12.62 -0.35 -2.24
C LEU A 75 -13.58 0.50 -3.11
N ASN A 76 -14.81 0.02 -3.32
CA ASN A 76 -15.85 0.76 -4.06
C ASN A 76 -16.21 2.10 -3.41
N GLN A 77 -16.33 2.14 -2.09
CA GLN A 77 -16.60 3.38 -1.36
C GLN A 77 -15.44 4.37 -1.49
N PHE A 78 -14.21 3.88 -1.39
CA PHE A 78 -12.99 4.68 -1.55
C PHE A 78 -12.95 5.38 -2.91
N GLN A 79 -13.23 4.65 -4.00
CA GLN A 79 -13.23 5.22 -5.36
C GLN A 79 -14.39 6.18 -5.61
N ARG A 80 -15.59 5.88 -5.09
CA ARG A 80 -16.74 6.79 -5.18
C ARG A 80 -16.50 8.10 -4.44
N SER A 81 -15.87 8.04 -3.27
CA SER A 81 -15.50 9.25 -2.52
C SER A 81 -14.50 10.10 -3.32
N TRP A 82 -13.52 9.47 -3.95
CA TRP A 82 -12.60 10.19 -4.84
C TRP A 82 -13.33 10.84 -6.02
N LEU A 83 -14.25 10.14 -6.70
CA LEU A 83 -15.07 10.71 -7.78
C LEU A 83 -15.82 11.96 -7.31
N GLY A 84 -16.44 11.91 -6.12
CA GLY A 84 -17.10 13.07 -5.53
C GLY A 84 -16.15 14.27 -5.33
N SER A 85 -14.89 14.03 -4.96
CA SER A 85 -13.88 15.09 -4.81
C SER A 85 -13.33 15.61 -6.16
N ARG A 86 -13.26 14.74 -7.17
CA ARG A 86 -12.84 15.08 -8.54
C ARG A 86 -13.88 15.98 -9.20
N ASP A 87 -15.16 15.69 -8.98
CA ASP A 87 -16.28 16.41 -9.61
C ASP A 87 -16.45 17.84 -9.06
N LEU A 88 -15.71 18.23 -8.03
CA LEU A 88 -15.61 19.61 -7.54
C LEU A 88 -14.59 20.46 -8.32
N CYS A 89 -13.73 19.85 -9.14
CA CYS A 89 -12.73 20.56 -9.93
C CYS A 89 -13.37 21.39 -11.05
N LYS A 90 -12.83 22.59 -11.29
CA LYS A 90 -13.31 23.52 -12.31
C LYS A 90 -12.39 23.66 -13.51
N ASP A 91 -11.15 23.19 -13.38
CA ASP A 91 -10.09 23.32 -14.37
C ASP A 91 -9.23 22.05 -14.45
N GLU A 92 -8.36 22.03 -15.46
CA GLU A 92 -7.47 20.92 -15.77
C GLU A 92 -6.40 20.70 -14.68
N ASP A 93 -5.86 21.77 -14.08
CA ASP A 93 -4.84 21.66 -13.04
C ASP A 93 -5.38 20.95 -11.79
N CYS A 94 -6.60 21.30 -11.37
CA CYS A 94 -7.28 20.60 -10.27
C CYS A 94 -7.51 19.13 -10.60
N LEU A 95 -8.01 18.82 -11.81
CA LEU A 95 -8.22 17.43 -12.23
C LEU A 95 -6.91 16.64 -12.24
N ARG A 96 -5.84 17.20 -12.80
CA ARG A 96 -4.51 16.58 -12.83
C ARG A 96 -4.06 16.21 -11.41
N GLN A 97 -4.17 17.14 -10.46
CA GLN A 97 -3.82 16.87 -9.07
C GLN A 97 -4.69 15.76 -8.46
N ARG A 98 -6.00 15.76 -8.70
CA ARG A 98 -6.90 14.70 -8.20
C ARG A 98 -6.58 13.33 -8.78
N TYR A 99 -6.24 13.26 -10.06
CA TYR A 99 -5.81 12.02 -10.72
C TYR A 99 -4.49 11.51 -10.16
N GLN A 100 -3.46 12.36 -10.09
CA GLN A 100 -2.14 11.98 -9.56
C GLN A 100 -2.23 11.48 -8.11
N GLN A 101 -3.01 12.15 -7.27
CA GLN A 101 -3.23 11.73 -5.88
C GLN A 101 -3.86 10.34 -5.81
N GLN A 102 -4.86 10.05 -6.64
CA GLN A 102 -5.55 8.77 -6.61
C GLN A 102 -4.75 7.65 -7.26
N LEU A 103 -4.04 7.94 -8.34
CA LEU A 103 -3.08 7.02 -8.95
C LEU A 103 -2.03 6.58 -7.94
N ASN A 104 -1.45 7.51 -7.19
CA ASN A 104 -0.47 7.18 -6.14
C ASN A 104 -1.09 6.27 -5.07
N ARG A 105 -2.35 6.52 -4.66
CA ARG A 105 -3.05 5.69 -3.68
C ARG A 105 -3.33 4.28 -4.23
N LEU A 106 -3.83 4.16 -5.47
CA LEU A 106 -4.13 2.86 -6.07
C LEU A 106 -2.85 2.07 -6.40
N ARG A 107 -1.81 2.72 -6.92
CA ARG A 107 -0.49 2.10 -7.11
C ARG A 107 0.10 1.60 -5.81
N TYR A 108 -0.03 2.37 -4.73
CA TYR A 108 0.40 1.93 -3.40
C TYR A 108 -0.40 0.70 -2.93
N LEU A 109 -1.72 0.70 -3.11
CA LEU A 109 -2.56 -0.46 -2.79
C LEU A 109 -2.18 -1.69 -3.63
N ASN A 110 -1.94 -1.50 -4.92
CA ASN A 110 -1.49 -2.56 -5.83
C ASN A 110 -0.11 -3.07 -5.47
N GLN A 111 0.79 -2.18 -5.06
CA GLN A 111 2.10 -2.57 -4.59
C GLN A 111 1.97 -3.44 -3.34
N ILE A 112 1.21 -3.03 -2.31
CA ILE A 112 0.96 -3.86 -1.11
C ILE A 112 0.35 -5.21 -1.51
N ALA A 113 -0.67 -5.20 -2.36
CA ALA A 113 -1.36 -6.39 -2.83
C ALA A 113 -0.44 -7.37 -3.57
N GLN A 114 0.45 -6.85 -4.41
CA GLN A 114 1.40 -7.64 -5.19
C GLN A 114 2.60 -8.12 -4.37
N HIS A 115 2.87 -7.50 -3.21
CA HIS A 115 3.70 -8.13 -2.20
C HIS A 115 2.83 -9.19 -1.52
N ALA A 116 2.80 -10.38 -2.13
CA ALA A 116 2.22 -11.55 -1.51
C ALA A 116 2.69 -11.59 -0.04
N LEU A 117 1.77 -11.90 0.88
CA LEU A 117 2.19 -12.58 2.10
C LEU A 117 3.18 -13.66 1.63
N PRO A 118 4.39 -13.75 2.24
CA PRO A 118 5.36 -14.75 1.82
C PRO A 118 4.62 -16.08 1.64
N ALA A 119 4.87 -16.76 0.52
CA ALA A 119 4.21 -18.02 0.20
C ALA A 119 4.13 -18.87 1.47
N PRO A 120 3.01 -19.59 1.75
CA PRO A 120 2.87 -20.41 2.95
C PRO A 120 4.18 -21.14 3.15
N ILE A 121 4.89 -20.80 4.22
CA ILE A 121 6.30 -21.12 4.37
C ILE A 121 6.37 -22.64 4.27
N THR A 122 6.95 -23.15 3.19
CA THR A 122 7.33 -24.55 3.12
C THR A 122 8.14 -24.82 4.38
N PRO A 123 7.78 -25.79 5.24
CA PRO A 123 8.49 -26.02 6.48
C PRO A 123 9.97 -26.16 6.20
N VAL A 124 10.76 -25.15 6.58
CA VAL A 124 12.21 -25.23 6.49
C VAL A 124 12.60 -26.25 7.55
N LYS A 125 13.27 -27.31 7.11
CA LYS A 125 13.88 -28.28 8.01
C LYS A 125 14.88 -27.51 8.90
N THR A 126 14.65 -27.55 10.21
CA THR A 126 15.63 -27.30 11.28
C THR A 126 16.21 -25.89 11.40
N ALA A 127 15.39 -24.84 11.47
CA ALA A 127 15.85 -23.50 11.86
C ALA A 127 15.11 -22.98 13.10
N ALA A 128 15.83 -22.76 14.20
CA ALA A 128 15.31 -22.12 15.42
C ALA A 128 16.02 -20.77 15.64
N CYS A 129 15.35 -19.69 15.26
CA CYS A 129 15.85 -18.32 15.28
C CYS A 129 15.63 -17.58 16.62
N PHE A 130 15.08 -18.24 17.65
CA PHE A 130 14.62 -17.65 18.93
C PHE A 130 15.74 -17.19 19.89
N HIS A 131 16.76 -16.51 19.38
CA HIS A 131 17.85 -15.97 20.19
C HIS A 131 18.46 -14.75 19.50
N GLY A 132 19.16 -13.91 20.25
CA GLY A 132 19.90 -12.77 19.71
C GLY A 132 19.02 -11.54 19.48
N SER A 133 19.61 -10.56 18.78
CA SER A 133 18.98 -9.27 18.52
C SER A 133 18.39 -9.22 17.12
N PHE A 134 17.18 -8.68 17.02
CA PHE A 134 16.48 -8.43 15.78
C PHE A 134 16.05 -6.98 15.74
N SER A 135 16.15 -6.36 14.58
CA SER A 135 15.55 -5.06 14.35
C SER A 135 14.61 -5.07 13.16
N TYR A 136 13.54 -4.32 13.31
CA TYR A 136 12.71 -3.86 12.23
C TYR A 136 12.88 -2.36 12.14
N VAL A 137 13.72 -1.96 11.20
CA VAL A 137 13.79 -0.58 10.77
C VAL A 137 12.90 -0.49 9.55
N TYR A 138 11.70 0.06 9.71
CA TYR A 138 10.96 0.57 8.56
C TYR A 138 11.62 1.87 8.10
N THR A 139 12.86 1.76 7.60
CA THR A 139 13.40 2.78 6.72
C THR A 139 12.51 2.75 5.51
N MET A 140 11.72 3.80 5.33
CA MET A 140 11.17 4.12 4.03
C MET A 140 12.34 4.32 3.05
N GLN A 141 12.91 3.23 2.53
CA GLN A 141 14.04 3.23 1.59
C GLN A 141 13.65 3.77 0.21
N LYS A 142 12.61 4.62 0.12
CA LYS A 142 12.02 5.09 -1.14
C LYS A 142 12.05 6.59 -1.32
N LEU A 143 12.40 7.38 -0.30
CA LEU A 143 12.59 8.83 -0.45
C LEU A 143 13.95 9.21 0.14
N SER A 144 14.74 9.93 -0.65
CA SER A 144 15.86 10.72 -0.16
C SER A 144 15.38 11.86 0.74
N ASP A 145 16.29 12.43 1.54
CA ASP A 145 15.98 13.56 2.44
C ASP A 145 15.41 14.78 1.69
N GLU A 146 15.77 14.93 0.42
CA GLU A 146 15.22 15.97 -0.46
C GLU A 146 13.77 15.67 -0.84
N GLU A 147 13.45 14.44 -1.23
CA GLU A 147 12.10 14.02 -1.60
C GLU A 147 11.13 14.05 -0.40
N TYR A 148 11.60 13.74 0.81
CA TYR A 148 10.82 13.86 2.05
C TYR A 148 10.50 15.33 2.40
N ARG A 149 11.49 16.23 2.29
CA ARG A 149 11.29 17.67 2.54
C ARG A 149 10.32 18.31 1.54
N ASN A 150 10.27 17.77 0.33
CA ASN A 150 9.36 18.19 -0.73
C ASN A 150 7.94 17.60 -0.59
N LEU A 151 7.70 16.69 0.37
CA LEU A 151 6.33 16.31 0.72
C LEU A 151 5.63 17.51 1.38
N GLY A 152 4.54 17.98 0.76
CA GLY A 152 3.63 18.92 1.41
C GLY A 152 3.10 18.36 2.73
N GLU A 153 2.78 19.22 3.70
CA GLU A 153 2.49 18.85 5.10
C GLU A 153 1.55 17.65 5.24
N TYR A 154 0.44 17.63 4.49
CA TYR A 154 -0.54 16.54 4.53
C TYR A 154 0.03 15.18 4.08
N PHE A 155 0.92 15.15 3.08
CA PHE A 155 1.52 13.90 2.60
C PHE A 155 2.69 13.47 3.47
N ARG A 156 3.42 14.43 4.04
CA ARG A 156 4.39 14.15 5.09
C ARG A 156 3.66 13.56 6.30
N GLU A 157 2.52 14.11 6.67
CA GLU A 157 1.67 13.63 7.75
C GLU A 157 1.12 12.21 7.48
N MET A 158 0.61 11.95 6.27
CA MET A 158 0.17 10.60 5.89
C MET A 158 1.31 9.58 5.73
N TYR A 159 2.48 10.03 5.28
CA TYR A 159 3.69 9.21 5.15
C TYR A 159 4.22 8.81 6.52
N ASP A 160 4.29 9.78 7.42
CA ASP A 160 4.64 9.58 8.81
C ASP A 160 3.56 8.73 9.53
N GLN A 161 2.25 8.84 9.16
CA GLN A 161 1.17 8.04 9.75
C GLN A 161 1.30 6.55 9.41
N LYS A 162 2.05 6.22 8.34
CA LYS A 162 2.41 4.85 7.94
C LYS A 162 3.75 4.37 8.50
N ALA A 163 4.50 5.23 9.17
CA ALA A 163 5.66 4.87 9.97
C ALA A 163 5.37 5.14 11.46
N PRO A 164 4.39 4.44 12.07
CA PRO A 164 4.08 4.65 13.48
C PRO A 164 5.27 4.34 14.39
N TYR A 165 6.22 3.52 13.93
CA TYR A 165 7.34 3.03 14.72
C TYR A 165 8.67 3.29 14.02
N HIS A 166 9.62 3.92 14.73
CA HIS A 166 10.96 4.22 14.21
C HIS A 166 11.94 3.05 14.35
N ALA A 167 11.71 2.16 15.30
CA ALA A 167 12.49 0.96 15.48
C ALA A 167 11.69 0.03 16.38
N VAL A 168 11.63 -1.24 16.01
CA VAL A 168 11.36 -2.32 16.96
C VAL A 168 12.68 -3.08 17.05
N SER A 169 13.45 -2.84 18.10
CA SER A 169 14.56 -3.72 18.45
C SER A 169 14.03 -4.75 19.43
N LEU A 170 14.35 -6.02 19.21
CA LEU A 170 14.02 -7.11 20.12
C LEU A 170 15.30 -7.85 20.43
N GLU A 171 15.60 -7.98 21.71
CA GLU A 171 16.62 -8.88 22.21
C GLU A 171 15.92 -10.03 22.93
N MET A 172 16.30 -11.25 22.61
CA MET A 172 15.70 -12.42 23.23
C MET A 172 16.67 -13.54 23.50
N THR A 173 16.32 -14.33 24.51
CA THR A 173 17.03 -15.55 24.87
C THR A 173 16.05 -16.72 24.91
N ASN A 174 16.52 -17.89 24.48
CA ASN A 174 15.80 -19.14 24.64
C ASN A 174 16.58 -20.05 25.59
N GLN A 175 15.95 -20.42 26.70
CA GLN A 175 16.47 -21.40 27.63
C GLN A 175 15.48 -22.56 27.76
N ARG A 176 15.81 -23.69 27.14
CA ARG A 176 15.00 -24.93 27.18
C ARG A 176 13.54 -24.72 26.73
N GLY A 177 13.32 -23.92 25.67
CA GLY A 177 12.00 -23.66 25.10
C GLY A 177 11.21 -22.56 25.82
N LYS A 178 11.76 -21.98 26.90
CA LYS A 178 11.26 -20.73 27.48
C LYS A 178 11.96 -19.57 26.79
N ILE A 179 11.19 -18.69 26.17
CA ILE A 179 11.70 -17.52 25.47
C ILE A 179 11.33 -16.29 26.30
N GLU A 180 12.34 -15.50 26.64
CA GLU A 180 12.18 -14.23 27.33
C GLU A 180 12.99 -13.18 26.58
N GLY A 181 12.40 -12.01 26.43
CA GLY A 181 13.02 -10.92 25.70
C GLY A 181 12.40 -9.58 26.04
N GLY A 182 13.14 -8.55 25.68
CA GLY A 182 12.71 -7.16 25.77
C GLY A 182 12.85 -6.52 24.40
N GLY A 183 12.12 -5.44 24.20
CA GLY A 183 12.30 -4.60 23.04
C GLY A 183 11.96 -3.17 23.34
N SER A 184 12.33 -2.30 22.42
CA SER A 184 11.94 -0.90 22.48
C SER A 184 11.20 -0.57 21.20
N ILE A 185 10.09 0.13 21.36
CA ILE A 185 9.22 0.60 20.29
C ILE A 185 9.18 2.13 20.37
N ALA A 186 9.70 2.80 19.34
CA ALA A 186 9.70 4.26 19.28
C ALA A 186 8.53 4.78 18.44
N PHE A 187 7.58 5.51 19.04
CA PHE A 187 6.41 6.04 18.34
C PHE A 187 6.71 7.42 17.74
N ARG A 188 6.69 7.52 16.39
CA ARG A 188 7.00 8.77 15.67
C ARG A 188 6.05 9.93 16.03
N TYR A 189 4.78 9.64 16.30
CA TYR A 189 3.74 10.65 16.56
C TYR A 189 3.43 10.95 18.01
N GLY A 190 4.14 10.35 18.96
CA GLY A 190 3.96 10.63 20.37
C GLY A 190 5.12 11.39 21.02
N ASN A 191 6.30 11.45 20.40
CA ASN A 191 7.58 11.51 21.13
C ASN A 191 7.59 10.50 22.30
N LYS A 192 6.92 9.36 22.10
CA LYS A 192 6.73 8.33 23.11
C LYS A 192 7.64 7.17 22.74
N LEU A 193 8.45 6.75 23.70
CA LEU A 193 9.17 5.50 23.66
C LEU A 193 8.42 4.55 24.57
N ASP A 194 8.23 3.32 24.12
CA ASP A 194 7.75 2.25 24.97
C ASP A 194 8.79 1.15 25.01
N ASP A 195 9.06 0.66 26.20
CA ASP A 195 9.82 -0.56 26.40
C ASP A 195 8.81 -1.69 26.58
N VAL A 196 8.92 -2.70 25.73
CA VAL A 196 8.07 -3.88 25.77
C VAL A 196 8.83 -5.04 26.39
N ALA A 197 8.18 -5.73 27.30
CA ALA A 197 8.66 -7.02 27.80
C ALA A 197 7.75 -8.12 27.26
N PHE A 198 8.34 -9.24 26.86
CA PHE A 198 7.55 -10.38 26.42
C PHE A 198 8.08 -11.70 26.95
N SER A 199 7.16 -12.65 27.09
CA SER A 199 7.46 -14.04 27.39
C SER A 199 6.70 -14.94 26.44
N ALA A 200 7.38 -15.95 25.92
CA ALA A 200 6.80 -16.92 25.01
C ALA A 200 7.27 -18.34 25.35
N ARG A 201 6.48 -19.32 24.93
CA ARG A 201 6.82 -20.73 25.00
C ARG A 201 6.94 -21.26 23.59
N GLN A 202 8.09 -21.89 23.32
CA GLN A 202 8.34 -22.58 22.08
C GLN A 202 7.35 -23.74 21.94
N MET A 203 6.64 -23.80 20.81
CA MET A 203 5.70 -24.87 20.48
C MET A 203 6.38 -25.94 19.63
N ASN A 204 7.22 -25.51 18.70
CA ASN A 204 8.00 -26.36 17.81
C ASN A 204 9.28 -25.62 17.38
N GLU A 205 10.05 -26.19 16.45
CA GLU A 205 11.32 -25.60 16.00
C GLU A 205 11.18 -24.18 15.44
N THR A 206 10.04 -23.87 14.80
CA THR A 206 9.83 -22.60 14.08
C THR A 206 8.80 -21.68 14.73
N GLN A 207 8.04 -22.13 15.73
CA GLN A 207 6.95 -21.33 16.32
C GLN A 207 7.01 -21.26 17.84
N ALA A 208 6.71 -20.06 18.35
CA ALA A 208 6.51 -19.81 19.78
C ALA A 208 5.31 -18.88 19.99
N ILE A 209 4.52 -19.14 21.03
CA ILE A 209 3.37 -18.33 21.40
C ILE A 209 3.57 -17.74 22.79
N GLY A 210 3.15 -16.49 22.96
CA GLY A 210 3.42 -15.77 24.18
C GLY A 210 2.51 -14.58 24.38
N LYS A 211 2.96 -13.72 25.29
CA LYS A 211 2.33 -12.45 25.57
C LYS A 211 3.38 -11.35 25.62
N SER A 212 3.00 -10.17 25.16
CA SER A 212 3.79 -8.95 25.28
C SER A 212 3.01 -7.95 26.12
N GLU A 213 3.74 -7.18 26.92
CA GLU A 213 3.20 -6.09 27.71
C GLU A 213 4.02 -4.84 27.42
N GLY A 214 3.31 -3.77 27.08
CA GLY A 214 3.87 -2.44 26.87
C GLY A 214 3.17 -1.41 27.73
N SER A 215 3.81 -0.26 27.94
CA SER A 215 3.32 0.82 28.79
C SER A 215 2.06 1.50 28.24
N PHE A 216 1.75 1.34 26.95
CA PHE A 216 0.61 2.03 26.31
C PHE A 216 -0.55 1.13 25.84
N GLU A 217 -0.30 -0.12 25.47
CA GLU A 217 -1.33 -1.00 24.86
C GLU A 217 -1.81 -2.13 25.77
N GLY A 218 -1.27 -2.25 26.99
CA GLY A 218 -1.59 -3.35 27.89
C GLY A 218 -1.08 -4.69 27.37
N GLN A 219 -1.67 -5.80 27.84
CA GLN A 219 -1.21 -7.14 27.47
C GLN A 219 -1.85 -7.62 26.16
N VAL A 220 -1.00 -7.97 25.18
CA VAL A 220 -1.39 -8.55 23.88
C VAL A 220 -0.85 -9.96 23.72
N LYS A 221 -1.48 -10.77 22.85
CA LYS A 221 -0.96 -12.10 22.47
C LYS A 221 0.01 -11.95 21.30
N ILE A 222 1.08 -12.75 21.32
CA ILE A 222 2.09 -12.74 20.25
C ILE A 222 2.32 -14.16 19.71
N LEU A 223 2.54 -14.25 18.40
CA LEU A 223 3.04 -15.43 17.71
C LEU A 223 4.36 -15.07 17.02
N LEU A 224 5.42 -15.75 17.43
CA LEU A 224 6.75 -15.68 16.83
C LEU A 224 6.91 -16.84 15.86
N THR A 225 7.30 -16.55 14.63
CA THR A 225 7.55 -17.56 13.60
C THR A 225 8.92 -17.34 12.99
N CYS A 226 9.83 -18.29 13.16
CA CYS A 226 11.10 -18.32 12.46
C CYS A 226 10.87 -18.65 10.99
N ILE A 227 11.35 -17.78 10.12
CA ILE A 227 11.31 -17.97 8.67
C ILE A 227 12.59 -18.69 8.23
N ASP A 228 13.73 -18.19 8.72
CA ASP A 228 15.05 -18.79 8.63
C ASP A 228 15.90 -18.35 9.84
N ASP A 229 17.21 -18.59 9.83
CA ASP A 229 18.11 -18.26 10.95
C ASP A 229 18.21 -16.75 11.22
N ASP A 230 18.03 -15.91 10.19
CA ASP A 230 18.20 -14.46 10.23
C ASP A 230 16.87 -13.70 10.19
N HIS A 231 15.76 -14.35 9.86
CA HIS A 231 14.45 -13.70 9.69
C HIS A 231 13.38 -14.30 10.59
N MET A 232 12.67 -13.43 11.30
CA MET A 232 11.58 -13.81 12.21
C MET A 232 10.35 -12.96 11.96
N GLN A 233 9.20 -13.60 11.82
CA GLN A 233 7.91 -12.94 11.75
C GLN A 233 7.27 -12.84 13.14
N ILE A 234 6.74 -11.66 13.47
CA ILE A 234 6.00 -11.40 14.70
C ILE A 234 4.59 -10.94 14.34
N ALA A 235 3.61 -11.74 14.76
CA ALA A 235 2.21 -11.40 14.69
C ALA A 235 1.68 -11.06 16.08
N THR A 236 0.97 -9.94 16.21
CA THR A 236 0.29 -9.56 17.46
C THR A 236 -1.22 -9.62 17.27
N PHE A 237 -1.91 -10.02 18.34
CA PHE A 237 -3.35 -10.17 18.38
C PHE A 237 -3.90 -9.46 19.61
N ASP A 238 -5.18 -9.09 19.56
CA ASP A 238 -5.88 -8.61 20.75
C ASP A 238 -5.80 -9.63 21.91
N SER A 239 -6.17 -9.19 23.11
CA SER A 239 -6.08 -10.02 24.31
C SER A 239 -6.95 -11.29 24.21
N ALA A 240 -8.02 -11.28 23.41
CA ALA A 240 -8.84 -12.44 23.11
C ALA A 240 -8.14 -13.41 22.12
N GLY A 241 -7.27 -12.92 21.25
CA GLY A 241 -6.62 -13.65 20.16
C GLY A 241 -7.50 -13.77 18.91
N GLU A 242 -8.54 -12.94 18.81
CA GLU A 242 -9.56 -13.02 17.77
C GLU A 242 -9.30 -12.03 16.63
N THR A 243 -8.67 -10.89 16.94
CA THR A 243 -8.36 -9.85 15.94
C THR A 243 -6.87 -9.72 15.73
N TYR A 244 -6.48 -9.64 14.46
CA TYR A 244 -5.13 -9.33 14.03
C TYR A 244 -4.79 -7.86 14.24
N LEU A 245 -3.70 -7.56 14.94
CA LEU A 245 -3.27 -6.18 15.19
C LEU A 245 -2.10 -5.79 14.27
N PHE A 246 -1.00 -6.57 14.28
CA PHE A 246 0.19 -6.22 13.50
C PHE A 246 0.98 -7.45 12.98
N ASN A 247 1.65 -7.27 11.83
CA ASN A 247 2.61 -8.22 11.23
C ASN A 247 3.96 -7.56 10.98
N TYR A 248 5.02 -8.06 11.57
CA TYR A 248 6.38 -7.56 11.31
C TYR A 248 7.29 -8.69 10.86
N LEU A 249 8.06 -8.43 9.80
CA LEU A 249 9.21 -9.27 9.44
C LEU A 249 10.46 -8.61 10.01
N MET A 250 11.03 -9.21 11.04
CA MET A 250 12.22 -8.76 11.75
C MET A 250 13.46 -9.38 11.12
N VAL A 251 14.56 -8.62 11.10
CA VAL A 251 15.85 -9.08 10.58
C VAL A 251 16.85 -9.13 11.73
N ARG A 252 17.63 -10.22 11.81
CA ARG A 252 18.69 -10.39 12.80
C ARG A 252 19.75 -9.32 12.60
N GLU A 253 20.15 -8.69 13.70
CA GLU A 253 21.27 -7.77 13.70
C GLU A 253 22.57 -8.56 13.54
N LYS A 254 23.33 -8.23 12.50
CA LYS A 254 24.66 -8.81 12.29
C LYS A 254 25.65 -8.03 13.15
N THR A 255 26.23 -8.72 14.12
CA THR A 255 27.33 -8.21 14.95
C THR A 255 28.63 -8.08 14.17
#